data_AF-A0A6L7NJU3-F1
#
_entry.id   AF-A0A6L7NJU3-F1
#
_cell.length_a   1.000
_cell.length_b   1.000
_cell.length_c   1.000
_cell.angle_alpha   90.00
_cell.angle_beta   90.00
_cell.angle_gamma   90.00
#
_symmetry.space_group_name_H-M   'P 1'
#
loop_
_entity.id
_entity.type
_entity.pdbx_description
1 polymer ?
#
loop_
_entity_poly.entity_id
_entity_poly.type
_entity_poly.pdbx_seq_one_letter_code
_entity_poly.pdbx_strand_id
1 'polypeptide(L)'
;MAIRLDRPVTVRRSGSTDSVNTWARVEDAGTFEETSGDSVYGVSQREFTVRFIPFLTALGATDGEVGAFDISKLEIVFEGHVYTATNLVELERRRYHRITAGRRLYYRFIGSG
;
A
#
# COMPACT_ATOMS: atom_id res chain seq x y z
N MET A 1 -12.25 -17.06 -12.55
CA MET A 1 -12.64 -15.66 -12.22
C MET A 1 -11.50 -14.78 -12.67
N ALA A 2 -11.74 -13.66 -13.35
CA ALA A 2 -10.68 -12.75 -13.80
C ALA A 2 -10.74 -11.46 -12.96
N ILE A 3 -9.67 -11.12 -12.26
CA ILE A 3 -9.57 -9.86 -11.51
C ILE A 3 -9.50 -8.69 -12.50
N ARG A 4 -10.43 -7.74 -12.39
CA ARG A 4 -10.43 -6.51 -13.19
C ARG A 4 -9.61 -5.43 -12.49
N LEU A 5 -8.71 -4.79 -13.23
CA LEU A 5 -7.91 -3.66 -12.78
C LEU A 5 -8.44 -2.40 -13.47
N ASP A 6 -8.94 -1.45 -12.71
CA ASP A 6 -9.79 -0.36 -13.21
C ASP A 6 -9.41 1.03 -12.70
N ARG A 7 -8.42 1.14 -11.81
CA ARG A 7 -7.92 2.41 -11.30
C ARG A 7 -6.42 2.55 -11.54
N PRO A 8 -5.93 3.69 -12.06
CA PRO A 8 -4.50 3.94 -12.15
C PRO A 8 -3.91 4.19 -10.76
N VAL A 9 -2.74 3.63 -10.50
CA VAL A 9 -1.96 3.83 -9.28
C VAL A 9 -0.48 3.94 -9.62
N THR A 10 0.29 4.55 -8.72
CA THR A 10 1.75 4.50 -8.78
C THR A 10 2.25 3.69 -7.59
N VAL A 11 3.09 2.69 -7.85
CA VAL A 11 3.77 1.91 -6.82
C VAL A 11 5.21 2.40 -6.73
N ARG A 12 5.70 2.68 -5.53
CA ARG A 12 7.07 3.15 -5.31
C ARG A 12 7.63 2.69 -3.98
N ARG A 13 8.94 2.79 -3.83
CA ARG A 13 9.62 2.62 -2.55
C ARG A 13 9.65 3.94 -1.79
N SER A 14 9.39 3.89 -0.49
CA SER A 14 9.49 5.04 0.40
C SER A 14 10.90 5.62 0.35
N GLY A 15 10.99 6.94 0.20
CA GLY A 15 12.26 7.65 0.06
C GLY A 15 12.99 7.46 -1.29
N SER A 16 12.41 6.74 -2.27
CA SER A 16 12.96 6.62 -3.62
C SER A 16 12.24 7.52 -4.63
N THR A 17 12.97 7.95 -5.66
CA THR A 17 12.42 8.56 -6.88
C THR A 17 11.92 7.51 -7.87
N ASP A 18 12.32 6.25 -7.70
CA ASP A 18 11.90 5.15 -8.56
C ASP A 18 10.43 4.82 -8.31
N SER A 19 9.64 4.82 -9.38
CA SER A 19 8.21 4.57 -9.32
C SER A 19 7.71 3.89 -10.59
N VAL A 20 6.64 3.10 -10.45
CA VAL A 20 6.00 2.39 -11.56
C VAL A 20 4.53 2.73 -11.58
N ASN A 21 4.06 3.25 -12.72
CA ASN A 21 2.65 3.44 -12.98
C ASN A 21 2.02 2.13 -13.44
N THR A 22 0.89 1.76 -12.83
CA THR A 22 0.16 0.54 -13.16
C THR A 22 -1.34 0.72 -12.93
N TRP A 23 -2.12 -0.30 -13.30
CA TRP A 23 -3.52 -0.41 -12.96
C TRP A 23 -3.71 -1.32 -11.76
N ALA A 24 -4.66 -0.96 -10.89
CA ALA A 24 -5.07 -1.73 -9.74
C ALA A 24 -6.59 -1.89 -9.68
N ARG A 25 -7.06 -2.93 -8.99
CA ARG A 25 -8.38 -2.90 -8.33
C ARG A 25 -8.19 -2.25 -6.97
N VAL A 26 -9.04 -1.27 -6.63
CA VAL A 26 -8.96 -0.57 -5.35
C VAL A 26 -10.25 -0.79 -4.58
N GLU A 27 -10.13 -1.29 -3.35
CA GLU A 27 -11.26 -1.54 -2.45
C GLU A 27 -11.03 -0.81 -1.13
N ASP A 28 -12.09 -0.21 -0.57
CA ASP A 28 -12.00 0.41 0.75
C ASP A 28 -12.00 -0.68 1.82
N ALA A 29 -10.98 -0.67 2.69
CA ALA A 29 -10.84 -1.61 3.81
C ALA A 29 -11.35 -1.01 5.13
N GLY A 30 -11.86 0.23 5.09
CA GLY A 30 -12.43 0.93 6.23
C GLY A 30 -11.52 2.03 6.78
N THR A 31 -11.97 2.64 7.88
CA THR A 31 -11.20 3.63 8.63
C THR A 31 -11.21 3.21 10.10
N PHE A 32 -10.06 3.25 10.75
CA PHE A 32 -9.92 2.93 12.17
C PHE A 32 -9.00 3.93 12.86
N GLU A 33 -9.05 3.97 14.20
CA GLU A 33 -8.15 4.79 14.99
C GLU A 33 -6.90 3.98 15.37
N GLU A 34 -5.73 4.56 15.17
CA GLU A 34 -4.44 4.02 15.60
C GLU A 34 -3.86 4.94 16.67
N THR A 35 -3.46 4.39 17.81
CA THR A 35 -2.78 5.14 18.87
C THR A 35 -1.28 4.92 18.76
N SER A 36 -0.50 6.00 18.66
CA SER A 36 0.97 5.95 18.69
C SER A 36 1.50 7.02 19.64
N GLY A 37 2.00 6.59 20.80
CA GLY A 37 2.31 7.47 21.92
C GLY A 37 1.05 8.15 22.48
N ASP A 38 1.14 9.45 22.75
CA ASP A 38 0.02 10.28 23.26
C ASP A 38 -0.89 10.83 22.14
N SER A 39 -0.81 10.24 20.95
CA SER A 39 -1.52 10.70 19.77
C SER A 39 -2.44 9.62 19.21
N VAL A 40 -3.67 10.01 18.90
CA VAL A 40 -4.64 9.18 18.18
C VAL A 40 -4.72 9.69 16.75
N TYR A 41 -4.59 8.78 15.80
CA TYR A 41 -4.63 9.05 14.37
C TYR A 41 -5.79 8.29 13.76
N GLY A 42 -6.58 8.94 12.89
CA GLY A 42 -7.43 8.19 11.97
C GLY A 42 -6.56 7.55 10.89
N VAL A 43 -6.82 6.31 10.54
CA VAL A 43 -6.15 5.61 9.43
C VAL A 43 -7.20 5.16 8.43
N SER A 44 -7.14 5.71 7.22
CA SER A 44 -7.94 5.21 6.08
C SER A 44 -7.17 4.08 5.42
N GLN A 45 -7.77 2.88 5.41
CA GLN A 45 -7.15 1.69 4.84
C GLN A 45 -7.83 1.30 3.53
N ARG A 46 -7.02 0.86 2.57
CA ARG A 46 -7.46 0.37 1.26
C ARG A 46 -6.72 -0.91 0.88
N GLU A 47 -7.38 -1.76 0.10
CA GLU A 47 -6.76 -2.90 -0.57
C GLU A 47 -6.51 -2.56 -2.04
N PHE A 48 -5.28 -2.76 -2.48
CA PHE A 48 -4.83 -2.54 -3.85
C PHE A 48 -4.43 -3.87 -4.47
N THR A 49 -5.18 -4.36 -5.45
CA THR A 49 -4.75 -5.53 -6.21
C THR A 49 -4.05 -5.10 -7.49
N VAL A 50 -2.76 -5.40 -7.63
CA VAL A 50 -1.90 -5.05 -8.78
C VAL A 50 -1.33 -6.29 -9.45
N ARG A 51 -0.87 -6.18 -10.70
CA ARG A 51 -0.12 -7.26 -11.36
C ARG A 51 1.26 -7.44 -10.71
N PHE A 52 1.75 -8.69 -10.72
CA PHE A 52 3.03 -9.09 -10.16
C PHE A 52 4.24 -8.35 -10.74
N ILE A 53 4.32 -8.22 -12.08
CA ILE A 53 5.49 -7.65 -12.76
C ILE A 53 5.71 -6.15 -12.41
N PRO A 54 4.71 -5.25 -12.52
CA PRO A 54 4.86 -3.85 -12.10
C PRO A 54 5.29 -3.68 -10.64
N PHE A 55 4.83 -4.59 -9.77
CA PHE A 55 5.21 -4.61 -8.36
C PHE A 55 6.70 -4.97 -8.17
N LEU A 56 7.21 -6.04 -8.81
CA LEU A 56 8.64 -6.38 -8.79
C LEU A 56 9.52 -5.25 -9.30
N THR A 57 9.11 -4.62 -10.40
CA THR A 57 9.83 -3.49 -10.99
C THR A 57 9.89 -2.31 -10.02
N ALA A 58 8.78 -1.97 -9.35
CA ALA A 58 8.76 -0.90 -8.35
C ALA A 58 9.64 -1.22 -7.13
N LEU A 59 9.75 -2.50 -6.79
CA LEU A 59 10.61 -2.96 -5.71
C LEU A 59 12.08 -3.06 -6.11
N GLY A 60 12.45 -2.96 -7.39
CA GLY A 60 13.82 -3.25 -7.84
C GLY A 60 14.31 -4.62 -7.36
N ALA A 61 13.38 -5.57 -7.22
CA ALA A 61 13.59 -6.86 -6.58
C ALA A 61 13.28 -7.99 -7.57
N THR A 62 14.00 -9.09 -7.42
CA THR A 62 13.68 -10.35 -8.11
C THR A 62 12.60 -11.13 -7.35
N ASP A 63 11.96 -12.12 -8.00
CA ASP A 63 10.90 -12.95 -7.41
C ASP A 63 11.32 -13.61 -6.07
N GLY A 64 12.60 -13.99 -5.94
CA GLY A 64 13.16 -14.57 -4.70
C GLY A 64 13.37 -13.56 -3.56
N GLU A 65 13.44 -12.27 -3.86
CA GLU A 65 13.74 -11.20 -2.89
C GLU A 65 12.47 -10.55 -2.32
N VAL A 66 11.30 -10.78 -2.93
CA VAL A 66 10.02 -10.23 -2.46
C VAL A 66 9.72 -10.64 -1.03
N GLY A 67 9.99 -11.90 -0.66
CA GLY A 67 9.76 -12.40 0.69
C GLY A 67 10.65 -11.75 1.76
N ALA A 68 11.78 -11.16 1.36
CA ALA A 68 12.71 -10.46 2.24
C ALA A 68 12.50 -8.93 2.23
N PHE A 69 11.63 -8.41 1.37
CA PHE A 69 11.38 -6.98 1.26
C PHE A 69 10.61 -6.48 2.49
N ASP A 70 11.12 -5.42 3.12
CA ASP A 70 10.43 -4.71 4.20
C ASP A 70 9.20 -3.97 3.65
N ILE A 71 8.04 -4.62 3.75
CA ILE A 71 6.79 -4.13 3.18
C ILE A 71 6.40 -2.74 3.70
N SER A 72 6.84 -2.33 4.88
CA SER A 72 6.56 -1.00 5.43
C SER A 72 7.18 0.13 4.60
N LYS A 73 8.16 -0.19 3.74
CA LYS A 73 8.78 0.75 2.80
C LYS A 73 8.11 0.78 1.44
N LEU A 74 7.02 0.05 1.22
CA LEU A 74 6.23 0.12 0.01
C LEU A 74 5.16 1.18 0.14
N GLU A 75 5.06 2.06 -0.86
CA GLU A 75 4.08 3.12 -0.93
C GLU A 75 3.27 3.03 -2.22
N ILE A 76 1.96 3.25 -2.09
CA ILE A 76 1.04 3.32 -3.22
C ILE A 76 0.48 4.74 -3.27
N VAL A 77 0.70 5.42 -4.39
CA VAL A 77 0.09 6.72 -4.66
C VAL A 77 -1.19 6.49 -5.44
N PHE A 78 -2.30 6.96 -4.88
CA PHE A 78 -3.63 6.85 -5.47
C PHE A 78 -4.41 8.13 -5.20
N GLU A 79 -5.02 8.71 -6.23
CA GLU A 79 -5.80 9.96 -6.14
C GLU A 79 -5.03 11.10 -5.44
N GLY A 80 -3.72 11.20 -5.66
CA GLY A 80 -2.86 12.23 -5.07
C GLY A 80 -2.48 11.99 -3.60
N HIS A 81 -2.86 10.83 -3.04
CA HIS A 81 -2.56 10.45 -1.66
C HIS A 81 -1.59 9.28 -1.60
N VAL A 82 -0.74 9.29 -0.56
CA VAL A 82 0.23 8.21 -0.29
C VAL A 82 -0.37 7.25 0.74
N TYR A 83 -0.36 5.96 0.40
CA TYR A 83 -0.73 4.86 1.28
C TYR A 83 0.49 4.00 1.55
N THR A 84 0.83 3.77 2.81
CA THR A 84 1.94 2.92 3.22
C THR A 84 1.44 1.49 3.38
N ALA A 85 2.10 0.52 2.75
CA ALA A 85 1.70 -0.86 2.82
C ALA A 85 1.93 -1.44 4.22
N THR A 86 0.96 -2.23 4.68
CA THR A 86 1.01 -2.94 5.97
C THR A 86 0.93 -4.44 5.81
N ASN A 87 0.40 -4.92 4.68
CA ASN A 87 0.29 -6.33 4.38
C ASN A 87 0.35 -6.60 2.86
N LEU A 88 0.82 -7.79 2.49
CA LEU A 88 0.95 -8.25 1.11
C LEU A 88 0.50 -9.71 1.00
N VAL A 89 -0.40 -9.98 0.06
CA VAL A 89 -0.91 -11.33 -0.21
C VAL A 89 -0.76 -11.66 -1.69
N GLU A 90 -0.17 -12.81 -2.00
CA GLU A 90 -0.08 -13.34 -3.36
C GLU A 90 -1.42 -13.96 -3.80
N LEU A 91 -1.85 -13.65 -5.01
CA LEU A 91 -3.08 -14.17 -5.61
C LEU A 91 -2.79 -14.85 -6.96
N GLU A 92 -3.64 -15.84 -7.28
CA GLU A 92 -3.65 -16.53 -8.57
C GLU A 92 -2.28 -17.00 -9.06
N ARG A 93 -1.54 -17.77 -8.24
CA ARG A 93 -0.19 -18.29 -8.58
C ARG A 93 0.77 -17.16 -9.01
N ARG A 94 0.87 -16.09 -8.21
CA ARG A 94 1.75 -14.93 -8.45
C ARG A 94 1.44 -14.14 -9.71
N ARG A 95 0.18 -14.11 -10.13
CA ARG A 95 -0.24 -13.17 -11.19
C ARG A 95 -0.56 -11.79 -10.63
N TYR A 96 -1.06 -11.75 -9.40
CA TYR A 96 -1.45 -10.52 -8.73
C TYR A 96 -0.93 -10.50 -7.29
N HIS A 97 -0.71 -9.29 -6.79
CA HIS A 97 -0.53 -9.02 -5.38
C HIS A 97 -1.67 -8.15 -4.89
N ARG A 98 -2.25 -8.53 -3.75
CA ARG A 98 -3.13 -7.67 -3.00
C ARG A 98 -2.35 -7.04 -1.86
N ILE A 99 -2.31 -5.72 -1.84
CA ILE A 99 -1.56 -4.91 -0.89
C ILE A 99 -2.58 -4.19 -0.02
N THR A 100 -2.57 -4.46 1.27
CA THR A 100 -3.31 -3.64 2.23
C THR A 100 -2.42 -2.47 2.60
N ALA A 101 -2.92 -1.24 2.46
CA ALA A 101 -2.16 -0.05 2.74
C ALA A 101 -3.00 1.00 3.47
N GLY A 102 -2.37 1.67 4.43
CA GLY A 102 -2.99 2.69 5.28
C GLY A 102 -2.47 4.08 4.95
N ARG A 103 -3.35 5.07 5.03
CA ARG A 103 -3.02 6.49 5.01
C ARG A 103 -3.42 7.11 6.35
N ARG A 104 -2.48 7.77 7.01
CA ARG A 104 -2.75 8.58 8.21
C ARG A 104 -3.57 9.82 7.86
N LEU A 105 -4.63 10.03 8.62
CA LEU A 105 -5.49 11.21 8.62
C LEU A 105 -5.08 12.12 9.80
N TYR A 106 -5.44 13.40 9.75
CA TYR A 106 -4.96 14.48 10.64
C TYR A 106 -4.95 14.18 12.16
N TYR A 107 -4.15 14.98 12.88
CA TYR A 107 -3.81 14.86 14.31
C TYR A 107 -4.89 15.41 15.26
N ARG A 108 -5.12 14.73 16.38
CA ARG A 108 -5.60 15.34 17.62
C ARG A 108 -4.71 14.87 18.77
N PHE A 109 -3.98 15.80 19.38
CA PHE A 109 -3.28 15.56 20.64
C PHE A 109 -4.31 15.41 21.76
N ILE A 110 -4.21 14.34 22.54
CA ILE A 110 -4.92 14.22 23.82
C ILE A 110 -3.88 14.49 24.91
N GLY A 111 -3.43 15.74 24.99
CA GLY A 111 -2.49 16.19 26.01
C GLY A 111 -3.20 16.51 27.33
N SER A 112 -2.75 15.81 28.37
CA SER A 112 -3.08 15.83 29.81
C SER A 112 -3.39 17.20 30.44
N GLY A 113 -4.56 17.29 31.08
CA GLY A 113 -4.66 18.02 32.35
C GLY A 113 -4.04 17.21 33.48
#